data_AF-A0A0S7XT29-F1
#
_entry.id   AF-A0A0S7XT29-F1
#
_cell.length_a   1.000
_cell.length_b   1.000
_cell.length_c   1.000
_cell.angle_alpha   90.00
_cell.angle_beta   90.00
_cell.angle_gamma   90.00
#
_symmetry.space_group_name_H-M   'P 1'
#
loop_
_entity.id
_entity.type
_entity.pdbx_description
1 polymer ?
#
loop_
_entity_poly.entity_id
_entity_poly.type
_entity_poly.pdbx_seq_one_letter_code
_entity_poly.pdbx_strand_id
1 'polypeptide(L)' 'MAKVDKEKCIGCKTCVERCPFGAVFIDEKKAQVNAPFCRGCGICTLICPKGAISLEYTMYMRKLPDLNRDNPRGET' A
#
# COMPACT_ATOMS: atom_id res chain seq x y z
N MET A 1 3.93 -4.11 3.62
CA MET A 1 4.22 -3.32 2.40
C MET A 1 3.19 -3.62 1.32
N ALA A 2 2.99 -2.69 0.38
CA ALA A 2 2.09 -2.91 -0.74
C ALA A 2 2.68 -3.93 -1.74
N LYS A 3 1.83 -4.75 -2.34
CA LYS A 3 2.18 -5.74 -3.37
C LYS A 3 1.17 -5.69 -4.50
N VAL A 4 1.65 -5.83 -5.73
CA VAL A 4 0.83 -5.77 -6.95
C VAL A 4 0.62 -7.17 -7.52
N ASP A 5 -0.64 -7.50 -7.80
CA ASP A 5 -1.06 -8.61 -8.65
C ASP A 5 -0.94 -8.18 -10.12
N LYS A 6 0.06 -8.71 -10.82
CA LYS A 6 0.36 -8.35 -12.22
C LYS A 6 -0.72 -8.82 -13.19
N GLU A 7 -1.49 -9.86 -12.86
CA GLU A 7 -2.56 -10.36 -13.73
C GLU A 7 -3.75 -9.41 -13.72
N LYS A 8 -4.12 -8.90 -12.54
CA LYS A 8 -5.23 -7.94 -12.38
C LYS A 8 -4.85 -6.51 -12.78
N CYS A 9 -3.58 -6.14 -12.66
CA CYS A 9 -3.13 -4.79 -12.94
C CYS A 9 -3.28 -4.44 -14.43
N ILE A 10 -4.04 -3.40 -14.75
CA ILE A 10 -4.25 -2.92 -16.13
C ILE A 10 -3.34 -1.74 -16.51
N GLY A 11 -2.40 -1.36 -15.65
CA GLY A 11 -1.45 -0.28 -15.97
C GLY A 11 -2.03 1.13 -16.01
N CYS A 12 -3.21 1.37 -15.41
CA CYS A 12 -3.92 2.66 -15.46
C CYS A 12 -3.26 3.81 -14.69
N LYS A 13 -2.17 3.57 -13.96
CA LYS A 13 -1.34 4.56 -13.25
C LYS A 13 -1.99 5.32 -12.10
N THR A 14 -3.26 5.10 -11.77
CA THR A 14 -3.94 5.78 -10.65
C THR A 14 -3.19 5.62 -9.31
N CYS A 15 -2.53 4.48 -9.09
CA CYS A 15 -1.75 4.23 -7.86
C CYS A 15 -0.42 4.99 -7.82
N VAL A 16 0.15 5.30 -8.98
CA VAL A 16 1.34 6.14 -9.13
C VAL A 16 0.99 7.58 -8.75
N GLU A 17 -0.09 8.11 -9.34
CA GLU A 17 -0.54 9.50 -9.11
C GLU A 17 -0.94 9.77 -7.66
N ARG A 18 -1.50 8.76 -6.98
CA ARG A 18 -2.05 8.90 -5.62
C ARG A 18 -1.09 8.51 -4.51
N CYS A 19 0.12 8.02 -4.83
CA CYS A 19 1.08 7.68 -3.79
C CYS A 19 1.78 8.94 -3.26
N PRO A 20 1.54 9.37 -2.01
CA PRO A 20 2.16 10.58 -1.47
C PRO A 20 3.66 10.43 -1.21
N PHE A 21 4.17 9.19 -1.24
CA PHE A 21 5.57 8.86 -0.99
C PHE A 21 6.34 8.53 -2.28
N GLY A 22 5.71 8.62 -3.46
CA GLY A 22 6.35 8.25 -4.73
C GLY A 22 6.79 6.78 -4.81
N ALA A 23 6.18 5.90 -4.00
CA ALA A 23 6.62 4.51 -3.86
C ALA A 23 6.11 3.58 -4.96
N VAL A 24 5.22 4.04 -5.85
CA VAL A 24 4.63 3.22 -6.91
C VAL A 24 5.06 3.78 -8.26
N PHE A 25 5.51 2.91 -9.17
CA PHE A 25 5.94 3.27 -10.51
C PHE A 25 5.40 2.27 -11.54
N ILE A 26 5.51 2.58 -12.84
CA ILE A 26 5.15 1.65 -13.92
C ILE A 26 6.42 1.03 -14.49
N ASP A 27 6.41 -0.28 -14.61
CA ASP A 27 7.40 -1.06 -15.31
C ASP A 27 6.69 -2.16 -16.12
N GLU A 28 7.10 -2.36 -17.37
CA GLU A 28 6.45 -3.30 -18.31
C GLU A 28 4.92 -3.18 -18.37
N LYS A 29 4.39 -1.95 -18.37
CA LYS A 29 2.95 -1.63 -18.35
C LYS A 29 2.20 -2.08 -17.08
N LYS A 30 2.90 -2.53 -16.04
CA LYS A 30 2.32 -2.93 -14.75
C LYS A 30 2.82 -2.04 -13.63
N ALA A 31 2.01 -1.88 -12.60
CA ALA A 31 2.46 -1.16 -11.40
C ALA A 31 3.48 -2.02 -10.63
N GLN A 32 4.50 -1.36 -10.10
CA GLN A 32 5.49 -1.93 -9.19
C GLN A 32 5.66 -1.02 -7.97
N VAL A 33 6.07 -1.61 -6.85
CA VAL A 33 6.24 -0.91 -5.57
C VAL A 33 7.72 -0.89 -5.21
N ASN A 34 8.27 0.30 -5.02
CA ASN A 34 9.59 0.50 -4.45
C ASN A 34 9.48 0.40 -2.92
N ALA A 35 9.82 -0.78 -2.38
CA ALA A 35 9.62 -1.11 -0.96
C ALA A 35 10.28 -0.11 0.02
N PRO A 36 11.53 0.35 -0.19
CA PRO A 36 12.15 1.40 0.61
C PRO A 36 11.31 2.68 0.82
N PHE A 37 10.52 3.09 -0.17
CA PHE A 37 9.67 4.30 -0.08
C PHE A 37 8.23 3.99 0.38
N CYS A 38 7.85 2.72 0.42
CA CYS A 38 6.49 2.32 0.76
C CYS A 38 6.24 2.40 2.27
N ARG A 39 5.47 3.40 2.71
CA ARG A 39 5.09 3.58 4.13
C ARG A 39 3.90 2.72 4.58
N GLY A 40 3.36 1.87 3.71
CA GLY A 40 2.24 1.00 4.05
C GLY A 40 0.90 1.71 4.30
N CYS A 41 0.71 2.96 3.83
CA CYS A 41 -0.50 3.74 4.09
C CYS A 41 -1.81 3.21 3.46
N GLY A 42 -1.72 2.32 2.47
CA GLY A 42 -2.88 1.67 1.86
C GLY A 42 -3.66 2.47 0.81
N ILE A 43 -3.32 3.73 0.53
CA ILE A 43 -4.02 4.56 -0.48
C ILE A 43 -4.08 3.84 -1.84
N CYS A 44 -2.96 3.26 -2.29
CA CYS A 44 -2.89 2.52 -3.55
C CYS A 44 -3.84 1.32 -3.63
N THR A 45 -4.16 0.67 -2.52
CA THR A 45 -5.15 -0.40 -2.44
C THR A 45 -6.56 0.15 -2.60
N LEU A 46 -6.89 1.24 -1.89
CA LEU A 46 -8.21 1.86 -1.93
C LEU A 46 -8.59 2.40 -3.31
N ILE A 47 -7.64 3.01 -4.02
CA ILE A 47 -7.93 3.66 -5.30
C ILE A 47 -7.93 2.69 -6.48
N CYS A 48 -7.45 1.46 -6.31
CA CYS A 48 -7.16 0.60 -7.45
C CYS A 48 -8.48 0.06 -8.04
N PRO A 49 -8.87 0.45 -9.26
CA PRO A 49 -10.18 0.08 -9.81
C PRO A 49 -10.30 -1.42 -10.11
N LYS A 50 -9.16 -2.14 -10.14
CA LYS A 50 -9.10 -3.59 -10.37
C LYS A 50 -8.81 -4.39 -9.11
N GLY A 51 -8.68 -3.74 -7.95
CA GLY A 51 -8.28 -4.40 -6.70
C GLY A 51 -6.94 -5.14 -6.83
N ALA A 52 -6.03 -4.65 -7.68
CA ALA A 52 -4.79 -5.32 -8.04
C ALA A 52 -3.65 -5.09 -7.02
N ILE A 53 -3.90 -4.36 -5.92
CA ILE A 53 -2.87 -4.01 -4.94
C ILE A 53 -3.34 -4.34 -3.54
N SER A 54 -2.56 -5.10 -2.77
CA SER A 54 -2.83 -5.45 -1.38
C SER A 54 -1.72 -4.98 -0.45
N LEU A 55 -2.03 -4.81 0.85
CA LEU A 55 -1.02 -4.61 1.89
C LEU A 55 -0.69 -5.95 2.55
N GLU A 56 0.55 -6.41 2.41
CA GLU A 56 1.07 -7.55 3.14
C GLU A 56 1.79 -7.07 4.41
N TYR A 57 1.31 -7.47 5.58
CA TYR A 57 2.06 -7.27 6.83
C TYR A 57 3.09 -8.38 6.96
N THR A 58 4.36 -8.01 7.19
CA THR A 58 5.38 -9.01 7.50
C THR A 58 5.06 -9.68 8.83
N MET A 59 5.48 -10.92 9.00
CA MET A 59 5.20 -11.71 10.20
C MET A 59 5.72 -11.06 11.49
N TYR A 60 6.72 -10.19 11.38
CA TYR A 60 7.20 -9.36 12.48
C TYR A 60 6.17 -8.34 12.98
N MET A 61 5.35 -7.77 12.10
CA MET A 61 4.28 -6.85 12.50
C MET A 61 3.07 -7.56 13.10
N ARG A 62 2.83 -8.84 12.74
CA ARG A 62 1.78 -9.67 13.38
C ARG A 62 2.10 -10.06 14.82
N LYS A 63 3.36 -9.94 15.25
CA LYS A 63 3.80 -10.18 16.63
C LYS A 63 4.16 -8.88 17.38
N LEU A 64 3.94 -7.71 16.80
CA LEU A 64 4.03 -6.47 17.57
C LEU A 64 2.81 -6.46 18.51
N PRO A 65 2.97 -6.54 19.85
CA PRO A 65 1.88 -6.29 20.76
C PRO A 65 1.38 -4.87 20.50
N ASP A 66 0.07 -4.67 20.64
CA ASP A 66 -0.71 -3.49 20.27
C ASP A 66 -0.11 -2.13 20.72
N LEU A 67 0.96 -1.68 20.07
CA LEU A 67 1.51 -0.34 20.26
C LEU A 67 0.55 0.62 19.55
N ASN A 68 -0.54 0.97 20.25
CA ASN A 68 -1.67 1.86 19.91
C ASN A 68 -3.08 1.19 19.86
N ARG A 69 -3.42 0.23 20.73
CA ARG A 69 -4.84 0.09 21.17
C ARG A 69 -5.19 1.05 22.32
N ASP A 70 -4.19 1.61 23.00
CA ASP A 70 -4.36 2.50 24.16
C ASP A 70 -4.07 3.98 23.85
N ASN A 71 -4.26 4.43 22.61
CA ASN A 71 -4.22 5.86 22.28
C ASN A 71 -5.65 6.39 22.05
N PRO A 72 -6.39 6.76 23.11
CA PRO A 72 -7.67 7.44 22.99
C PRO A 72 -7.44 8.89 22.53
N ARG A 73 -6.98 9.10 21.29
CA ARG A 73 -7.07 10.43 20.67
C ARG A 73 -8.50 10.65 20.20
N GLY A 74 -9.32 11.04 21.17
CA GLY A 74 -10.71 11.42 21.06
C GLY A 74 -11.23 11.95 22.39
N GLU A 75 -10.44 12.79 23.09
CA GLU A 75 -10.95 13.67 24.14
C GLU A 75 -11.41 14.98 23.48
N THR A 76 -12.71 15.03 23.15
CA THR A 76 -13.63 16.14 23.42
C THR A 76 -15.02 15.56 23.56
#